data_AF-A0A5M9JQH6-F1
#
_entry.id   AF-A0A5M9JQH6-F1
#
_cell.length_a   1.000
_cell.length_b   1.000
_cell.length_c   1.000
_cell.angle_alpha   90.00
_cell.angle_beta   90.00
_cell.angle_gamma   90.00
#
_symmetry.space_group_name_H-M   'P 1'
#
loop_
_entity.id
_entity.type
_entity.pdbx_description
1 polymer ?
#
loop_
_entity_poly.entity_id
_entity_poly.type
_entity_poly.pdbx_seq_one_letter_code
_entity_poly.pdbx_strand_id
1 'polypeptide(L)'
;MQFMDDYVSPLDRTITSVFRDSVRQILHDGPFPVEVTTNHLFIERLTKCWAQLVSILIKFGLYSPKVFLTAGVNAVFEGRGQSHYSLVAWPLFLGELLQHAKLLQSDISDFDVGLEWLVAVSKPQHELYWENAFTYQLSKQGHFLFSDAVSTIQKIFSDKALLASTFGNATREMIKTKFSHLLSSTMLSMQHHLQKLQSSNAVSHEAYVNFVQEIISQIRSHCSDICPPPEFFFRRSPAYWPPETDPTLYLAGLTSYTLQLSSQQDKPRNGLIYYLWNGLRNSLSATEALYSYINRISKGAQQSNMLEFLLTDIVPSALEVAFENESGWLACEVYLVAVSRAFDRFPSSGHPVRKIMGPIQTLLQQMFNGICSHYGRLAIVFWRACRPHLFNLNNSPGDNSMNEVFEYFDDFVEAATACFKKNQDIDIRFKHFDIGKVGNDIAMKEMAREVQNNWRVNVAHGGVDVRMNDGTVVNHNFTNGPLDLREVLEGLLPDPDVQIAGASLDCYF
;
A
#
# COMPACT_ATOMS: atom_id res chain seq x y z
N MET A 1 -37.16 37.52 -19.77
CA MET A 1 -37.88 36.93 -20.92
C MET A 1 -37.54 37.68 -22.20
N GLN A 2 -37.79 38.99 -22.29
CA GLN A 2 -37.55 39.78 -23.52
C GLN A 2 -36.15 39.65 -24.14
N PHE A 3 -35.06 39.74 -23.36
CA PHE A 3 -33.69 39.54 -23.89
C PHE A 3 -33.45 38.14 -24.51
N MET A 4 -34.11 37.11 -23.96
CA MET A 4 -33.94 35.73 -24.41
C MET A 4 -34.63 35.49 -25.76
N ASP A 5 -35.82 36.04 -25.92
CA ASP A 5 -36.62 35.95 -27.15
C ASP A 5 -36.01 36.82 -28.26
N ASP A 6 -35.50 38.00 -27.91
CA ASP A 6 -34.99 38.99 -28.88
C ASP A 6 -33.56 38.69 -29.37
N TYR A 7 -32.71 38.05 -28.57
CA TYR A 7 -31.27 37.91 -28.90
C TYR A 7 -30.74 36.48 -28.85
N VAL A 8 -31.14 35.67 -27.86
CA VAL A 8 -30.53 34.33 -27.66
C VAL A 8 -31.19 33.29 -28.56
N SER A 9 -32.51 33.34 -28.72
CA SER A 9 -33.25 32.40 -29.59
C SER A 9 -32.91 32.56 -31.09
N PRO A 10 -32.77 33.79 -31.63
CA PRO A 10 -32.31 33.97 -33.01
C PRO A 10 -30.86 33.53 -33.23
N LEU A 11 -29.99 33.76 -32.25
CA LEU A 11 -28.60 33.30 -32.28
C LEU A 11 -28.54 31.77 -32.38
N ASP A 12 -29.33 31.08 -31.56
CA ASP A 12 -29.37 29.62 -31.58
C ASP A 12 -29.84 29.05 -32.92
N ARG A 13 -30.97 29.57 -33.44
CA ARG A 13 -31.54 29.13 -34.72
C ARG A 13 -30.61 29.32 -35.91
N THR A 14 -29.71 30.30 -35.84
CA THR A 14 -28.87 30.69 -36.98
C THR A 14 -27.47 30.09 -36.91
N ILE A 15 -26.86 30.06 -35.72
CA ILE A 15 -25.42 29.82 -35.58
C ILE A 15 -25.11 28.46 -34.94
N THR A 16 -25.92 27.96 -34.01
CA THR A 16 -25.53 26.81 -33.18
C THR A 16 -25.20 25.57 -34.01
N SER A 17 -26.05 25.18 -34.96
CA SER A 17 -25.81 23.99 -35.80
C SER A 17 -24.60 24.15 -36.72
N VAL A 18 -24.49 25.28 -37.41
CA VAL A 18 -23.39 25.57 -38.34
C VAL A 18 -22.06 25.62 -37.62
N PHE A 19 -22.02 26.29 -36.46
CA PHE A 19 -20.80 26.39 -35.67
C PHE A 19 -20.43 25.06 -35.02
N ARG A 20 -21.41 24.31 -34.49
CA ARG A 20 -21.21 22.93 -34.00
C ARG A 20 -20.57 22.06 -35.07
N ASP A 21 -21.13 22.04 -36.28
CA ASP A 21 -20.65 21.17 -37.36
C ASP A 21 -19.23 21.56 -37.79
N SER A 22 -18.95 22.86 -37.85
CA SER A 22 -17.61 23.38 -38.13
C SER A 22 -16.59 22.99 -37.05
N VAL A 23 -16.92 23.16 -35.77
CA VAL A 23 -16.04 22.80 -34.64
C VAL A 23 -15.80 21.29 -34.64
N ARG A 24 -16.86 20.49 -34.79
CA ARG A 24 -16.77 19.03 -34.83
C ARG A 24 -15.87 18.58 -35.98
N GLN A 25 -16.07 19.12 -37.18
CA GLN A 25 -15.24 18.79 -38.33
C GLN A 25 -13.77 19.11 -38.08
N ILE A 26 -13.46 20.31 -37.59
CA ILE A 26 -12.07 20.72 -37.31
C ILE A 26 -11.42 19.85 -36.23
N LEU A 27 -12.15 19.53 -35.16
CA LEU A 27 -11.62 18.70 -34.08
C LEU A 27 -11.44 17.24 -34.51
N HIS A 28 -12.28 16.70 -35.40
CA HIS A 28 -12.15 15.32 -35.87
C HIS A 28 -11.15 15.15 -37.00
N ASP A 29 -11.20 16.00 -38.02
CA ASP A 29 -10.37 15.90 -39.22
C ASP A 29 -8.98 16.54 -38.99
N GLY A 30 -8.85 17.34 -37.93
CA GLY A 30 -7.66 18.12 -37.61
C GLY A 30 -7.62 19.46 -38.38
N PRO A 31 -6.89 20.45 -37.86
CA PRO A 31 -6.60 21.66 -38.61
C PRO A 31 -5.76 21.33 -39.86
N PHE A 32 -5.83 22.21 -40.87
CA PHE A 32 -4.96 22.19 -42.06
C PHE A 32 -3.48 21.94 -41.69
N PRO A 33 -2.64 21.42 -42.61
CA PRO A 33 -1.23 21.11 -42.32
C PRO A 33 -0.45 22.39 -41.98
N VAL A 34 -0.44 22.75 -40.71
CA VAL A 34 0.28 23.87 -40.09
C VAL A 34 1.09 23.32 -38.92
N GLU A 35 2.15 24.02 -38.50
CA GLU A 35 3.00 23.65 -37.37
C GLU A 35 2.20 23.29 -36.09
N VAL A 36 2.70 22.30 -35.34
CA VAL A 36 2.04 21.70 -34.16
C VAL A 36 1.64 22.73 -33.10
N THR A 37 2.49 23.73 -32.82
CA THR A 37 2.22 24.80 -31.85
C THR A 37 1.07 25.73 -32.29
N THR A 38 1.02 26.06 -33.57
CA THR A 38 -0.04 26.90 -34.17
C THR A 38 -1.39 26.17 -34.13
N ASN A 39 -1.37 24.84 -34.28
CA ASN A 39 -2.57 24.00 -34.16
C ASN A 39 -3.15 24.05 -32.74
N HIS A 40 -2.34 23.93 -31.69
CA HIS A 40 -2.86 23.97 -30.31
C HIS A 40 -3.49 25.31 -29.93
N LEU A 41 -2.91 26.45 -30.35
CA LEU A 41 -3.49 27.77 -30.08
C LEU A 41 -4.83 27.97 -30.81
N PHE A 42 -4.93 27.48 -32.05
CA PHE A 42 -6.17 27.53 -32.80
C PHE A 42 -7.27 26.67 -32.15
N ILE A 43 -6.92 25.44 -31.78
CA ILE A 43 -7.81 24.51 -31.08
C ILE A 43 -8.27 25.08 -29.73
N GLU A 44 -7.36 25.74 -28.99
CA GLU A 44 -7.69 26.42 -27.75
C GLU A 44 -8.76 27.50 -27.96
N ARG A 45 -8.54 28.41 -28.93
CA ARG A 45 -9.49 29.48 -29.25
C ARG A 45 -10.85 28.93 -29.69
N LEU A 46 -10.84 27.95 -30.59
CA LEU A 46 -12.04 27.32 -31.10
C LEU A 46 -12.85 26.68 -29.97
N THR A 47 -12.19 25.94 -29.09
CA THR A 47 -12.79 25.26 -27.94
C THR A 47 -13.36 26.25 -26.93
N LYS A 48 -12.63 27.32 -26.62
CA LYS A 48 -13.11 28.41 -25.75
C LYS A 48 -14.35 29.11 -26.32
N CYS A 49 -14.34 29.45 -27.61
CA CYS A 49 -15.49 30.06 -28.27
C CYS A 49 -16.72 29.14 -28.22
N TRP A 50 -16.54 27.85 -28.50
CA TRP A 50 -17.61 26.86 -28.37
C TRP A 50 -18.14 26.76 -26.93
N ALA A 51 -17.26 26.61 -25.95
CA ALA A 51 -17.64 26.53 -24.54
C ALA A 51 -18.39 27.77 -24.05
N GLN A 52 -17.99 28.97 -24.50
CA GLN A 52 -18.68 30.22 -24.17
C GLN A 52 -20.08 30.29 -24.77
N LEU A 53 -20.24 29.93 -26.05
CA LEU A 53 -21.56 29.85 -26.68
C LEU A 53 -22.46 28.86 -25.92
N VAL A 54 -21.96 27.66 -25.65
CA VAL A 54 -22.68 26.63 -24.88
C VAL A 54 -23.08 27.15 -23.50
N SER A 55 -22.16 27.82 -22.80
CA SER A 55 -22.43 28.38 -21.47
C SER A 55 -23.52 29.44 -21.50
N ILE A 56 -23.57 30.28 -22.54
CA ILE A 56 -24.65 31.26 -22.75
C ILE A 56 -25.98 30.52 -22.93
N LEU A 57 -26.03 29.56 -23.85
CA LEU A 57 -27.24 28.80 -24.17
C LEU A 57 -27.81 28.08 -22.93
N ILE A 58 -26.95 27.48 -22.11
CA ILE A 58 -27.38 26.81 -20.88
C ILE A 58 -27.78 27.84 -19.80
N LYS A 59 -27.01 28.92 -19.61
CA LYS A 59 -27.30 29.95 -18.60
C LYS A 59 -28.67 30.60 -18.81
N PHE A 60 -29.11 30.74 -20.06
CA PHE A 60 -30.43 31.25 -20.41
C PHE A 60 -31.52 30.17 -20.46
N GLY A 61 -31.20 28.91 -20.19
CA GLY A 61 -32.17 27.82 -20.09
C GLY A 61 -32.71 27.31 -21.43
N LEU A 62 -32.04 27.60 -22.55
CA LEU A 62 -32.43 27.06 -23.86
C LEU A 62 -32.18 25.55 -23.96
N TYR A 63 -31.13 25.09 -23.31
CA TYR A 63 -30.70 23.70 -23.38
C TYR A 63 -30.22 23.22 -22.01
N SER A 64 -30.44 21.93 -21.75
CA SER A 64 -29.75 21.24 -20.66
C SER A 64 -28.28 20.99 -21.03
N PRO A 65 -27.34 20.96 -20.05
CA PRO A 65 -25.94 20.63 -20.31
C PRO A 65 -25.74 19.32 -21.09
N LYS A 66 -26.60 18.31 -20.83
CA LYS A 66 -26.54 16.97 -21.45
C LYS A 66 -26.52 17.03 -22.99
N VAL A 67 -27.12 18.05 -23.59
CA VAL A 67 -27.21 18.23 -25.05
C VAL A 67 -25.83 18.49 -25.71
N PHE A 68 -24.87 19.02 -24.96
CA PHE A 68 -23.55 19.41 -25.48
C PHE A 68 -22.40 18.50 -25.03
N LEU A 69 -22.68 17.54 -24.16
CA LEU A 69 -21.67 16.62 -23.62
C LEU A 69 -21.43 15.45 -24.58
N THR A 70 -21.40 14.21 -24.10
CA THR A 70 -20.82 13.08 -24.85
C THR A 70 -21.76 12.43 -25.88
N ALA A 71 -23.08 12.57 -25.74
CA ALA A 71 -24.08 11.88 -26.58
C ALA A 71 -25.31 12.73 -26.93
N GLY A 72 -25.21 14.06 -26.80
CA GLY A 72 -26.29 14.99 -27.12
C GLY A 72 -26.30 15.43 -28.59
N VAL A 73 -27.43 15.97 -29.06
CA VAL A 73 -27.57 16.45 -30.45
C VAL A 73 -26.59 17.58 -30.83
N ASN A 74 -26.00 18.26 -29.83
CA ASN A 74 -24.98 19.28 -30.03
C ASN A 74 -23.62 18.87 -29.45
N ALA A 75 -23.36 17.57 -29.29
CA ALA A 75 -22.14 17.00 -28.74
C ALA A 75 -20.96 17.09 -29.71
N VAL A 76 -20.21 18.19 -29.65
CA VAL A 76 -18.99 18.34 -30.48
C VAL A 76 -17.93 17.27 -30.19
N PHE A 77 -17.87 16.76 -28.96
CA PHE A 77 -16.89 15.77 -28.50
C PHE A 77 -17.41 14.32 -28.50
N GLU A 78 -18.50 14.07 -29.23
CA GLU A 78 -18.99 12.72 -29.48
C GLU A 78 -17.90 11.90 -30.18
N GLY A 79 -17.63 10.68 -29.69
CA GLY A 79 -16.56 9.85 -30.28
C GLY A 79 -15.15 10.40 -30.10
N ARG A 80 -14.89 11.29 -29.12
CA ARG A 80 -13.57 11.94 -28.90
C ARG A 80 -12.35 11.01 -28.87
N GLY A 81 -12.51 9.73 -28.53
CA GLY A 81 -11.42 8.75 -28.58
C GLY A 81 -10.89 8.45 -30.00
N GLN A 82 -11.60 8.85 -31.05
CA GLN A 82 -11.21 8.63 -32.44
C GLN A 82 -10.32 9.75 -33.01
N SER A 83 -10.29 10.92 -32.37
CA SER A 83 -9.44 12.04 -32.80
C SER A 83 -8.54 12.51 -31.67
N HIS A 84 -7.25 12.68 -31.99
CA HIS A 84 -6.27 13.25 -31.08
C HIS A 84 -6.71 14.65 -30.60
N TYR A 85 -7.11 15.54 -31.50
CA TYR A 85 -7.47 16.92 -31.14
C TYR A 85 -8.74 16.99 -30.28
N SER A 86 -9.76 16.19 -30.58
CA SER A 86 -10.96 16.10 -29.74
C SER A 86 -10.62 15.62 -28.33
N LEU A 87 -9.78 14.59 -28.18
CA LEU A 87 -9.36 14.06 -26.88
C LEU A 87 -8.53 15.07 -26.08
N VAL A 88 -7.69 15.82 -26.78
CA VAL A 88 -6.75 16.81 -26.25
C VAL A 88 -7.50 18.06 -25.80
N ALA A 89 -8.46 18.55 -26.59
CA ALA A 89 -9.27 19.73 -26.25
C ALA A 89 -10.37 19.48 -25.19
N TRP A 90 -10.69 18.24 -24.89
CA TRP A 90 -11.79 17.88 -23.98
C TRP A 90 -11.67 18.48 -22.56
N PRO A 91 -10.52 18.38 -21.86
CA PRO A 91 -10.34 19.00 -20.54
C PRO A 91 -10.52 20.53 -20.58
N LEU A 92 -10.09 21.18 -21.67
CA LEU A 92 -10.28 22.62 -21.84
C LEU A 92 -11.76 22.97 -21.94
N PHE A 93 -12.53 22.24 -22.76
CA PHE A 93 -13.96 22.44 -22.89
C PHE A 93 -14.68 22.32 -21.53
N LEU A 94 -14.38 21.26 -20.77
CA LEU A 94 -14.96 21.08 -19.44
C LEU A 94 -14.55 22.18 -18.45
N GLY A 95 -13.28 22.60 -18.46
CA GLY A 95 -12.79 23.70 -17.64
C GLY A 95 -13.51 25.02 -17.92
N GLU A 96 -13.72 25.36 -19.19
CA GLU A 96 -14.45 26.56 -19.61
C GLU A 96 -15.94 26.48 -19.25
N LEU A 97 -16.58 25.32 -19.42
CA LEU A 97 -17.96 25.11 -18.97
C LEU A 97 -18.11 25.27 -17.46
N LEU A 98 -17.17 24.75 -16.66
CA LEU A 98 -17.16 25.01 -15.23
C LEU A 98 -17.09 26.52 -15.00
N GLN A 99 -16.06 27.18 -15.53
CA GLN A 99 -15.83 28.60 -15.33
C GLN A 99 -17.06 29.48 -15.60
N HIS A 100 -17.80 29.19 -16.68
CA HIS A 100 -18.86 30.06 -17.16
C HIS A 100 -20.29 29.61 -16.79
N ALA A 101 -20.52 28.31 -16.62
CA ALA A 101 -21.86 27.75 -16.42
C ALA A 101 -22.09 27.23 -14.98
N LYS A 102 -21.04 26.92 -14.19
CA LYS A 102 -21.15 26.35 -12.82
C LYS A 102 -22.04 25.08 -12.71
N LEU A 103 -22.22 24.34 -13.80
CA LEU A 103 -23.34 23.41 -13.99
C LEU A 103 -23.01 21.93 -13.85
N LEU A 104 -21.74 21.55 -13.69
CA LEU A 104 -21.33 20.13 -13.65
C LEU A 104 -21.43 19.50 -12.24
N GLN A 105 -22.13 20.14 -11.30
CA GLN A 105 -22.09 19.77 -9.88
C GLN A 105 -23.07 18.68 -9.44
N SER A 106 -24.19 18.40 -10.15
CA SER A 106 -25.15 17.39 -9.64
C SER A 106 -26.16 16.76 -10.60
N ASP A 107 -26.43 17.29 -11.79
CA ASP A 107 -27.72 17.02 -12.47
C ASP A 107 -27.64 16.17 -13.76
N ILE A 108 -26.54 15.46 -14.02
CA ILE A 108 -26.40 14.66 -15.25
C ILE A 108 -26.16 13.20 -14.89
N SER A 109 -27.24 12.39 -14.96
CA SER A 109 -27.24 10.98 -14.53
C SER A 109 -26.20 10.08 -15.22
N ASP A 110 -25.68 10.51 -16.38
CA ASP A 110 -24.75 9.72 -17.20
C ASP A 110 -23.37 10.40 -17.38
N PHE A 111 -23.07 11.44 -16.59
CA PHE A 111 -21.82 12.20 -16.72
C PHE A 111 -21.20 12.50 -15.37
N ASP A 112 -20.01 11.96 -15.13
CA ASP A 112 -19.23 12.23 -13.92
C ASP A 112 -18.00 13.06 -14.26
N VAL A 113 -18.03 14.36 -13.91
CA VAL A 113 -16.92 15.28 -14.15
C VAL A 113 -15.65 14.88 -13.40
N GLY A 114 -15.78 14.23 -12.24
CA GLY A 114 -14.66 13.72 -11.46
C GLY A 114 -13.99 12.54 -12.15
N LEU A 115 -14.76 11.66 -12.79
CA LEU A 115 -14.23 10.60 -13.65
C LEU A 115 -13.45 11.17 -14.83
N GLU A 116 -14.05 12.12 -15.56
CA GLU A 116 -13.41 12.73 -16.72
C GLU A 116 -12.11 13.43 -16.34
N TRP A 117 -12.08 14.09 -15.18
CA TRP A 117 -10.86 14.66 -14.62
C TRP A 117 -9.82 13.59 -14.28
N LEU A 118 -10.19 12.56 -13.53
CA LEU A 118 -9.25 11.52 -13.08
C LEU A 118 -8.63 10.76 -14.27
N VAL A 119 -9.42 10.49 -15.31
CA VAL A 119 -8.94 9.92 -16.57
C VAL A 119 -8.02 10.91 -17.30
N ALA A 120 -8.39 12.19 -17.38
CA ALA A 120 -7.56 13.19 -18.07
C ALA A 120 -6.19 13.40 -17.41
N VAL A 121 -6.12 13.48 -16.09
CA VAL A 121 -4.84 13.67 -15.36
C VAL A 121 -4.00 12.39 -15.30
N SER A 122 -4.56 11.23 -15.65
CA SER A 122 -3.84 9.96 -15.67
C SER A 122 -2.89 9.81 -16.87
N LYS A 123 -2.95 10.73 -17.85
CA LYS A 123 -2.14 10.68 -19.07
C LYS A 123 -0.65 10.92 -18.80
N PRO A 124 0.24 10.53 -19.74
CA PRO A 124 1.65 10.89 -19.69
C PRO A 124 1.86 12.41 -19.62
N GLN A 125 2.85 12.86 -18.86
CA GLN A 125 3.06 14.30 -18.59
C GLN A 125 3.19 15.15 -19.86
N HIS A 126 3.80 14.63 -20.93
CA HIS A 126 3.94 15.34 -22.20
C HIS A 126 2.64 15.44 -23.01
N GLU A 127 1.59 14.70 -22.65
CA GLU A 127 0.25 14.78 -23.24
C GLU A 127 -0.70 15.67 -22.41
N LEU A 128 -0.23 16.25 -21.30
CA LEU A 128 -1.01 17.16 -20.46
C LEU A 128 -0.88 18.61 -20.97
N TYR A 129 -1.94 19.16 -21.53
CA TYR A 129 -1.96 20.50 -22.13
C TYR A 129 -2.88 21.47 -21.38
N TRP A 130 -4.11 21.04 -21.04
CA TRP A 130 -5.10 21.90 -20.35
C TRP A 130 -5.66 21.27 -19.08
N GLU A 131 -5.14 20.11 -18.66
CA GLU A 131 -5.54 19.40 -17.46
C GLU A 131 -5.30 20.22 -16.19
N ASN A 132 -4.23 21.01 -16.15
CA ASN A 132 -3.97 21.94 -15.04
C ASN A 132 -5.05 23.04 -14.95
N ALA A 133 -5.47 23.58 -16.10
CA ALA A 133 -6.55 24.58 -16.14
C ALA A 133 -7.89 23.96 -15.71
N PHE A 134 -8.18 22.74 -16.17
CA PHE A 134 -9.38 22.00 -15.75
C PHE A 134 -9.37 21.73 -14.24
N THR A 135 -8.24 21.27 -13.71
CA THR A 135 -8.02 21.05 -12.26
C THR A 135 -8.22 22.35 -11.49
N TYR A 136 -7.67 23.47 -11.95
CA TYR A 136 -7.88 24.77 -11.30
C TYR A 136 -9.36 25.17 -11.22
N GLN A 137 -10.13 24.97 -12.30
CA GLN A 137 -11.55 25.32 -12.31
C GLN A 137 -12.37 24.41 -11.39
N LEU A 138 -12.07 23.11 -11.35
CA LEU A 138 -12.69 22.18 -10.40
C LEU A 138 -12.42 22.63 -8.95
N SER A 139 -11.18 23.02 -8.64
CA SER A 139 -10.80 23.50 -7.30
C SER A 139 -11.62 24.72 -6.89
N LYS A 140 -11.73 25.69 -7.80
CA LYS A 140 -12.47 26.94 -7.57
C LYS A 140 -13.96 26.70 -7.30
N GLN A 141 -14.51 25.63 -7.84
CA GLN A 141 -15.91 25.25 -7.64
C GLN A 141 -16.15 24.41 -6.39
N GLY A 142 -15.10 24.13 -5.61
CA GLY A 142 -15.21 23.25 -4.46
C GLY A 142 -15.48 21.80 -4.86
N HIS A 143 -15.19 21.42 -6.12
CA HIS A 143 -15.11 20.00 -6.43
C HIS A 143 -13.97 19.41 -5.62
N PHE A 144 -14.23 18.21 -5.10
CA PHE A 144 -13.30 17.47 -4.29
C PHE A 144 -12.08 17.05 -5.13
N LEU A 145 -11.07 17.91 -5.15
CA LEU A 145 -9.76 17.61 -5.69
C LEU A 145 -8.87 17.20 -4.54
N PHE A 146 -8.34 15.99 -4.65
CA PHE A 146 -7.53 15.41 -3.61
C PHE A 146 -6.09 15.38 -4.11
N SER A 147 -5.19 16.05 -3.39
CA SER A 147 -3.74 15.91 -3.59
C SER A 147 -3.28 14.46 -3.39
N ASP A 148 -4.11 13.64 -2.74
CA ASP A 148 -3.99 12.19 -2.65
C ASP A 148 -5.39 11.56 -2.83
N ALA A 149 -5.82 11.45 -4.09
CA ALA A 149 -7.15 10.96 -4.45
C ALA A 149 -7.40 9.53 -3.95
N VAL A 150 -6.39 8.68 -4.00
CA VAL A 150 -6.53 7.28 -3.63
C VAL A 150 -6.70 7.14 -2.12
N SER A 151 -5.85 7.77 -1.30
CA SER A 151 -6.03 7.71 0.16
C SER A 151 -7.30 8.41 0.61
N THR A 152 -7.72 9.48 -0.08
CA THR A 152 -8.94 10.18 0.29
C THR A 152 -10.20 9.38 -0.05
N ILE A 153 -10.24 8.69 -1.20
CA ILE A 153 -11.29 7.72 -1.51
C ILE A 153 -11.40 6.70 -0.37
N GLN A 154 -10.27 6.15 0.08
CA GLN A 154 -10.28 5.19 1.17
C GLN A 154 -10.76 5.79 2.49
N LYS A 155 -10.31 7.01 2.82
CA LYS A 155 -10.73 7.72 4.03
C LYS A 155 -12.24 7.95 4.04
N ILE A 156 -12.81 8.44 2.93
CA ILE A 156 -14.25 8.65 2.79
C ILE A 156 -15.01 7.32 2.88
N PHE A 157 -14.50 6.25 2.25
CA PHE A 157 -15.16 4.95 2.29
C PHE A 157 -15.12 4.29 3.69
N SER A 158 -14.07 4.55 4.45
CA SER A 158 -13.86 3.98 5.78
C SER A 158 -14.63 4.74 6.87
N ASP A 159 -14.75 6.06 6.77
CA ASP A 159 -15.39 6.91 7.76
C ASP A 159 -16.88 7.13 7.43
N LYS A 160 -17.78 6.59 8.27
CA LYS A 160 -19.23 6.71 8.09
C LYS A 160 -19.72 8.16 8.10
N ALA A 161 -19.11 9.04 8.89
CA ALA A 161 -19.51 10.44 8.98
C ALA A 161 -19.09 11.21 7.73
N LEU A 162 -17.87 10.98 7.23
CA LEU A 162 -17.41 11.55 5.95
C LEU A 162 -18.19 11.02 4.76
N LEU A 163 -18.55 9.73 4.79
CA LEU A 163 -19.38 9.11 3.76
C LEU A 163 -20.76 9.78 3.70
N ALA A 164 -21.41 9.95 4.85
CA ALA A 164 -22.72 10.60 4.94
C ALA A 164 -22.67 12.10 4.58
N SER A 165 -21.60 12.82 4.95
CA SER A 165 -21.46 14.23 4.59
C SER A 165 -21.16 14.44 3.10
N THR A 166 -20.46 13.50 2.46
CA THR A 166 -20.07 13.60 1.04
C THR A 166 -21.17 13.12 0.10
N PHE A 167 -21.86 12.02 0.45
CA PHE A 167 -22.82 11.35 -0.45
C PHE A 167 -24.26 11.32 0.08
N GLY A 168 -24.54 11.94 1.23
CA GLY A 168 -25.88 12.01 1.81
C GLY A 168 -26.45 10.61 2.10
N ASN A 169 -27.62 10.31 1.54
CA ASN A 169 -28.37 9.06 1.77
C ASN A 169 -27.94 7.90 0.87
N ALA A 170 -26.81 8.03 0.16
CA ALA A 170 -26.28 6.98 -0.70
C ALA A 170 -25.89 5.73 0.10
N THR A 171 -26.23 4.55 -0.41
CA THR A 171 -25.80 3.28 0.20
C THR A 171 -24.29 3.07 0.03
N ARG A 172 -23.67 2.35 0.97
CA ARG A 172 -22.24 2.02 0.92
C ARG A 172 -21.90 1.26 -0.37
N GLU A 173 -22.80 0.38 -0.83
CA GLU A 173 -22.66 -0.41 -2.06
C GLU A 173 -22.69 0.47 -3.31
N MET A 174 -23.56 1.49 -3.35
CA MET A 174 -23.62 2.44 -4.47
C MET A 174 -22.35 3.28 -4.53
N ILE A 175 -21.85 3.74 -3.38
CA ILE A 175 -20.60 4.50 -3.28
C ILE A 175 -19.40 3.63 -3.66
N LYS A 176 -19.36 2.38 -3.20
CA LYS A 176 -18.35 1.40 -3.60
C LYS A 176 -18.34 1.22 -5.12
N THR A 177 -19.51 1.05 -5.73
CA THR A 177 -19.64 0.91 -7.19
C THR A 177 -19.12 2.15 -7.91
N LYS A 178 -19.46 3.35 -7.42
CA LYS A 178 -18.98 4.61 -7.97
C LYS A 178 -17.45 4.73 -7.90
N PHE A 179 -16.84 4.52 -6.73
CA PHE A 179 -15.39 4.55 -6.59
C PHE A 179 -14.69 3.44 -7.37
N SER A 180 -15.29 2.26 -7.43
CA SER A 180 -14.75 1.15 -8.21
C SER A 180 -14.71 1.49 -9.70
N HIS A 181 -15.77 2.09 -10.23
CA HIS A 181 -15.83 2.56 -11.62
C HIS A 181 -14.81 3.66 -11.92
N LEU A 182 -14.61 4.60 -10.98
CA LEU A 182 -13.59 5.65 -11.10
C LEU A 182 -12.19 5.03 -11.22
N LEU A 183 -11.82 4.20 -10.25
CA LEU A 183 -10.50 3.57 -10.20
C LEU A 183 -10.27 2.64 -11.40
N SER A 184 -11.26 1.82 -11.77
CA SER A 184 -11.14 0.90 -12.91
C SER A 184 -10.94 1.64 -14.23
N SER A 185 -11.68 2.72 -14.45
CA SER A 185 -11.58 3.52 -15.67
C SER A 185 -10.23 4.23 -15.77
N THR A 186 -9.72 4.76 -14.65
CA THR A 186 -8.38 5.35 -14.59
C THR A 186 -7.29 4.31 -14.86
N MET A 187 -7.38 3.12 -14.27
CA MET A 187 -6.41 2.04 -14.53
C MET A 187 -6.46 1.57 -16.00
N LEU A 188 -7.64 1.48 -16.61
CA LEU A 188 -7.79 1.16 -18.03
C LEU A 188 -7.19 2.24 -18.94
N SER A 189 -7.38 3.51 -18.59
CA SER A 189 -6.73 4.63 -19.28
C SER A 189 -5.21 4.50 -19.22
N MET A 190 -4.65 4.28 -18.03
CA MET A 190 -3.21 4.07 -17.84
C MET A 190 -2.68 2.89 -18.66
N GLN A 191 -3.39 1.76 -18.63
CA GLN A 191 -3.04 0.58 -19.43
C GLN A 191 -3.01 0.91 -20.93
N HIS A 192 -3.98 1.67 -21.44
CA HIS A 192 -4.02 2.09 -22.84
C HIS A 192 -2.82 2.99 -23.20
N HIS A 193 -2.51 3.99 -22.38
CA HIS A 193 -1.36 4.88 -22.61
C HIS A 193 -0.02 4.14 -22.54
N LEU A 194 0.12 3.17 -21.63
CA LEU A 194 1.29 2.28 -21.55
C LEU A 194 1.48 1.48 -22.85
N GLN A 195 0.41 0.87 -23.36
CA GLN A 195 0.43 0.12 -24.61
C GLN A 195 0.74 0.99 -25.84
N LYS A 196 0.30 2.26 -25.83
CA LYS A 196 0.59 3.22 -26.89
C LYS A 196 2.07 3.64 -26.89
N LEU A 197 2.61 3.96 -25.71
CA LEU A 197 3.97 4.49 -25.57
C LEU A 197 5.06 3.45 -25.83
N GLN A 198 4.80 2.18 -25.56
CA GLN A 198 5.79 1.10 -25.68
C GLN A 198 6.48 1.04 -27.05
N SER A 199 5.79 1.47 -28.12
CA SER A 199 6.29 1.42 -29.50
C SER A 199 6.76 2.78 -30.04
N SER A 200 6.43 3.88 -29.36
CA SER A 200 6.64 5.23 -29.90
C SER A 200 7.78 6.00 -29.24
N ASN A 201 8.00 5.83 -27.93
CA ASN A 201 8.98 6.62 -27.20
C ASN A 201 9.43 5.91 -25.91
N ALA A 202 10.63 5.32 -25.93
CA ALA A 202 11.16 4.55 -24.81
C ALA A 202 11.36 5.38 -23.53
N VAL A 203 11.88 6.60 -23.64
CA VAL A 203 12.16 7.46 -22.48
C VAL A 203 10.86 7.90 -21.80
N SER A 204 9.87 8.33 -22.60
CA SER A 204 8.55 8.69 -22.06
C SER A 204 7.77 7.48 -21.55
N HIS A 205 7.99 6.30 -22.14
CA HIS A 205 7.39 5.06 -21.67
C HIS A 205 7.92 4.68 -20.29
N GLU A 206 9.23 4.70 -20.08
CA GLU A 206 9.85 4.41 -18.78
C GLU A 206 9.37 5.38 -17.68
N ALA A 207 9.41 6.68 -17.95
CA ALA A 207 8.91 7.68 -17.01
C ALA A 207 7.43 7.47 -16.66
N TYR A 208 6.61 7.08 -17.64
CA TYR A 208 5.19 6.82 -17.41
C TYR A 208 4.94 5.50 -16.68
N VAL A 209 5.76 4.46 -16.89
CA VAL A 209 5.70 3.22 -16.09
C VAL A 209 5.95 3.51 -14.63
N ASN A 210 6.96 4.32 -14.30
CA ASN A 210 7.27 4.69 -12.91
C ASN A 210 6.09 5.44 -12.25
N PHE A 211 5.47 6.38 -12.98
CA PHE A 211 4.25 7.05 -12.53
C PHE A 211 3.10 6.07 -12.27
N VAL A 212 2.84 5.13 -13.20
CA VAL A 212 1.76 4.15 -13.03
C VAL A 212 2.06 3.18 -11.89
N GLN A 213 3.30 2.74 -11.71
CA GLN A 213 3.72 1.92 -10.57
C GLN A 213 3.37 2.57 -9.23
N GLU A 214 3.62 3.87 -9.09
CA GLU A 214 3.28 4.62 -7.87
C GLU A 214 1.77 4.63 -7.63
N ILE A 215 0.96 4.98 -8.63
CA ILE A 215 -0.49 5.01 -8.48
C ILE A 215 -1.08 3.63 -8.20
N ILE A 216 -0.62 2.58 -8.89
CA ILE A 216 -1.10 1.21 -8.66
C ILE A 216 -0.72 0.72 -7.27
N SER A 217 0.48 1.07 -6.77
CA SER A 217 0.88 0.78 -5.39
C SER A 217 -0.05 1.47 -4.38
N GLN A 218 -0.44 2.72 -4.63
CA GLN A 218 -1.43 3.43 -3.81
C GLN A 218 -2.81 2.74 -3.86
N ILE A 219 -3.30 2.39 -5.04
CA ILE A 219 -4.61 1.71 -5.20
C ILE A 219 -4.59 0.36 -4.48
N ARG A 220 -3.50 -0.40 -4.64
CA ARG A 220 -3.30 -1.67 -3.94
C ARG A 220 -3.28 -1.47 -2.42
N SER A 221 -2.61 -0.42 -1.93
CA SER A 221 -2.49 -0.12 -0.50
C SER A 221 -3.79 0.33 0.13
N HIS A 222 -4.55 1.19 -0.54
CA HIS A 222 -5.65 1.89 0.08
C HIS A 222 -7.02 1.45 -0.42
N CYS A 223 -7.15 0.91 -1.62
CA CYS A 223 -8.46 0.67 -2.24
C CYS A 223 -8.70 -0.77 -2.69
N SER A 224 -7.94 -1.75 -2.20
CA SER A 224 -8.10 -3.17 -2.60
C SER A 224 -9.49 -3.74 -2.31
N ASP A 225 -10.18 -3.27 -1.27
CA ASP A 225 -11.54 -3.69 -0.94
C ASP A 225 -12.62 -3.01 -1.81
N ILE A 226 -12.27 -1.90 -2.46
CA ILE A 226 -13.13 -1.13 -3.38
C ILE A 226 -12.93 -1.60 -4.84
N CYS A 227 -11.67 -1.61 -5.29
CA CYS A 227 -11.27 -1.93 -6.66
C CYS A 227 -9.85 -2.51 -6.65
N PRO A 228 -9.68 -3.84 -6.66
CA PRO A 228 -8.36 -4.43 -6.78
C PRO A 228 -7.76 -4.11 -8.15
N PRO A 229 -6.43 -3.85 -8.23
CA PRO A 229 -5.78 -3.67 -9.53
C PRO A 229 -5.93 -4.92 -10.41
N PRO A 230 -6.07 -4.78 -11.74
CA PRO A 230 -6.13 -5.90 -12.65
C PRO A 230 -4.78 -6.61 -12.77
N GLU A 231 -4.82 -7.89 -13.17
CA GLU A 231 -3.65 -8.78 -13.30
C GLU A 231 -2.53 -8.22 -14.19
N PHE A 232 -2.88 -7.35 -15.15
CA PHE A 232 -1.94 -6.63 -16.01
C PHE A 232 -0.80 -5.96 -15.21
N PHE A 233 -1.10 -5.41 -14.03
CA PHE A 233 -0.12 -4.69 -13.22
C PHE A 233 0.71 -5.56 -12.27
N PHE A 234 0.54 -6.89 -12.32
CA PHE A 234 1.34 -7.84 -11.54
C PHE A 234 2.30 -8.65 -12.41
N ARG A 235 2.19 -8.53 -13.74
CA ARG A 235 2.96 -9.31 -14.70
C ARG A 235 3.87 -8.41 -15.51
N ARG A 236 5.12 -8.85 -15.65
CA ARG A 236 6.06 -8.21 -16.58
C ARG A 236 5.60 -8.45 -18.01
N SER A 237 5.55 -7.38 -18.80
CA SER A 237 5.19 -7.36 -20.21
C SER A 237 5.97 -6.26 -20.93
N PRO A 238 5.96 -6.21 -22.29
CA PRO A 238 6.55 -5.10 -23.02
C PRO A 238 5.92 -3.74 -22.70
N ALA A 239 4.62 -3.71 -22.36
CA ALA A 239 3.89 -2.48 -22.06
C ALA A 239 4.08 -2.01 -20.61
N TYR A 240 4.35 -2.93 -19.68
CA TYR A 240 4.43 -2.64 -18.24
C TYR A 240 5.33 -3.63 -17.52
N TRP A 241 6.15 -3.12 -16.61
CA TRP A 241 6.88 -3.93 -15.64
C TRP A 241 6.52 -3.45 -14.22
N PRO A 242 6.23 -4.37 -13.28
CA PRO A 242 6.07 -4.02 -11.86
C PRO A 242 7.36 -3.44 -11.26
N PRO A 243 7.28 -2.80 -10.07
CA PRO A 243 8.46 -2.29 -9.37
C PRO A 243 9.45 -3.43 -9.08
N GLU A 244 10.73 -3.23 -9.39
CA GLU A 244 11.76 -4.28 -9.18
C GLU A 244 11.89 -4.66 -7.70
N THR A 245 11.70 -3.70 -6.80
CA THR A 245 11.79 -3.90 -5.34
C THR A 245 10.57 -4.60 -4.75
N ASP A 246 9.41 -4.53 -5.42
CA ASP A 246 8.17 -5.18 -5.00
C ASP A 246 7.29 -5.64 -6.18
N PRO A 247 7.72 -6.66 -6.95
CA PRO A 247 7.04 -7.01 -8.20
C PRO A 247 5.61 -7.52 -8.01
N THR A 248 5.32 -8.09 -6.84
CA THR A 248 3.99 -8.61 -6.48
C THR A 248 3.14 -7.57 -5.75
N LEU A 249 3.66 -6.35 -5.55
CA LEU A 249 3.06 -5.31 -4.71
C LEU A 249 2.69 -5.85 -3.32
N TYR A 250 3.60 -6.67 -2.76
CA TYR A 250 3.39 -7.36 -1.50
C TYR A 250 3.26 -6.38 -0.34
N LEU A 251 4.15 -5.37 -0.29
CA LEU A 251 4.13 -4.34 0.75
C LEU A 251 2.86 -3.51 0.67
N ALA A 252 2.41 -3.16 -0.54
CA ALA A 252 1.15 -2.47 -0.73
C ALA A 252 -0.04 -3.31 -0.22
N GLY A 253 -0.07 -4.62 -0.53
CA GLY A 253 -1.08 -5.51 0.02
C GLY A 253 -1.04 -5.60 1.55
N LEU A 254 0.16 -5.60 2.14
CA LEU A 254 0.35 -5.59 3.59
C LEU A 254 -0.22 -4.32 4.23
N THR A 255 0.03 -3.16 3.63
CA THR A 255 -0.57 -1.88 4.04
C THR A 255 -2.09 -1.96 4.00
N SER A 256 -2.67 -2.56 2.96
CA SER A 256 -4.12 -2.70 2.84
C SER A 256 -4.75 -3.51 3.97
N TYR A 257 -4.19 -4.68 4.27
CA TYR A 257 -4.63 -5.48 5.41
C TYR A 257 -4.46 -4.73 6.73
N THR A 258 -3.35 -4.05 6.92
CA THR A 258 -3.06 -3.27 8.13
C THR A 258 -4.08 -2.16 8.37
N LEU A 259 -4.48 -1.45 7.32
CA LEU A 259 -5.53 -0.44 7.41
C LEU A 259 -6.87 -1.07 7.79
N GLN A 260 -7.18 -2.26 7.28
CA GLN A 260 -8.40 -2.99 7.61
C GLN A 260 -8.40 -3.55 9.04
N LEU A 261 -7.24 -3.84 9.66
CA LEU A 261 -7.16 -4.26 11.06
C LEU A 261 -7.79 -3.23 12.01
N SER A 262 -7.69 -1.93 11.68
CA SER A 262 -8.30 -0.85 12.48
C SER A 262 -9.83 -0.96 12.58
N SER A 263 -10.48 -1.68 11.65
CA SER A 263 -11.93 -1.86 11.62
C SER A 263 -12.46 -2.98 12.56
N GLN A 264 -11.56 -3.65 13.31
CA GLN A 264 -11.86 -4.69 14.30
C GLN A 264 -12.70 -5.88 13.78
N GLN A 265 -12.62 -6.21 12.49
CA GLN A 265 -13.29 -7.40 11.93
C GLN A 265 -12.35 -8.61 11.91
N ASP A 266 -12.87 -9.80 12.21
CA ASP A 266 -12.10 -11.06 12.20
C ASP A 266 -11.67 -11.48 10.78
N LYS A 267 -12.45 -11.13 9.76
CA LYS A 267 -12.18 -11.50 8.36
C LYS A 267 -10.85 -10.92 7.83
N PRO A 268 -10.57 -9.61 7.95
CA PRO A 268 -9.26 -9.03 7.63
C PRO A 268 -8.09 -9.67 8.38
N ARG A 269 -8.30 -9.99 9.67
CA ARG A 269 -7.26 -10.59 10.52
C ARG A 269 -6.84 -11.96 10.00
N ASN A 270 -7.81 -12.84 9.73
CA ASN A 270 -7.54 -14.16 9.15
C ASN A 270 -6.92 -14.07 7.76
N GLY A 271 -7.42 -13.14 6.92
CA GLY A 271 -6.84 -12.88 5.60
C GLY A 271 -5.37 -12.48 5.68
N LEU A 272 -5.00 -11.64 6.64
CA LEU A 272 -3.62 -11.23 6.87
C LEU A 272 -2.73 -12.39 7.35
N ILE A 273 -3.24 -13.29 8.20
CA ILE A 273 -2.50 -14.51 8.60
C ILE A 273 -2.11 -15.31 7.35
N TYR A 274 -3.08 -15.61 6.47
CA TYR A 274 -2.80 -16.33 5.22
C TYR A 274 -1.87 -15.56 4.30
N TYR A 275 -2.00 -14.23 4.25
CA TYR A 275 -1.15 -13.38 3.42
C TYR A 275 0.31 -13.40 3.87
N LEU A 276 0.58 -13.23 5.17
CA LEU A 276 1.90 -13.37 5.76
C LEU A 276 2.46 -14.77 5.54
N TRP A 277 1.65 -15.78 5.79
CA TRP A 277 2.07 -17.16 5.64
C TRP A 277 2.48 -17.51 4.20
N ASN A 278 1.67 -17.14 3.22
CA ASN A 278 2.00 -17.33 1.81
C ASN A 278 3.24 -16.52 1.41
N GLY A 279 3.39 -15.31 1.94
CA GLY A 279 4.58 -14.48 1.76
C GLY A 279 5.85 -15.17 2.26
N LEU A 280 5.82 -15.69 3.50
CA LEU A 280 6.90 -16.45 4.09
C LEU A 280 7.24 -17.66 3.21
N ARG A 281 6.24 -18.50 2.91
CA ARG A 281 6.43 -19.72 2.10
C ARG A 281 7.11 -19.44 0.76
N ASN A 282 6.67 -18.40 0.05
CA ASN A 282 7.25 -18.00 -1.23
C ASN A 282 8.68 -17.43 -1.07
N SER A 283 8.98 -16.81 0.07
CA SER A 283 10.29 -16.22 0.34
C SER A 283 11.37 -17.26 0.70
N LEU A 284 10.96 -18.46 1.14
CA LEU A 284 11.89 -19.53 1.51
C LEU A 284 12.62 -20.12 0.29
N SER A 285 12.22 -19.82 -0.95
CA SER A 285 12.90 -20.35 -2.14
C SER A 285 14.35 -19.87 -2.30
N ALA A 286 14.70 -18.70 -1.74
CA ALA A 286 16.03 -18.11 -1.86
C ALA A 286 16.32 -17.13 -0.72
N THR A 287 17.58 -17.02 -0.30
CA THR A 287 18.00 -16.16 0.82
C THR A 287 17.63 -14.68 0.60
N GLU A 288 17.87 -14.15 -0.61
CA GLU A 288 17.50 -12.75 -0.96
C GLU A 288 15.98 -12.49 -0.89
N ALA A 289 15.18 -13.49 -1.27
CA ALA A 289 13.73 -13.39 -1.18
C ALA A 289 13.27 -13.34 0.29
N LEU A 290 13.91 -14.14 1.16
CA LEU A 290 13.67 -14.13 2.60
C LEU A 290 14.05 -12.78 3.25
N TYR A 291 15.19 -12.17 2.87
CA TYR A 291 15.54 -10.83 3.35
C TYR A 291 14.55 -9.76 2.91
N SER A 292 14.18 -9.80 1.63
CA SER A 292 13.19 -8.88 1.09
C SER A 292 11.86 -9.02 1.83
N TYR A 293 11.44 -10.24 2.14
CA TYR A 293 10.26 -10.52 2.96
C TYR A 293 10.37 -9.92 4.37
N ILE A 294 11.45 -10.21 5.11
CA ILE A 294 11.69 -9.67 6.46
C ILE A 294 11.67 -8.12 6.44
N ASN A 295 12.33 -7.49 5.47
CA ASN A 295 12.35 -6.03 5.34
C ASN A 295 10.96 -5.46 5.05
N ARG A 296 10.14 -6.14 4.23
CA ARG A 296 8.75 -5.73 3.96
C ARG A 296 7.87 -5.85 5.21
N ILE A 297 7.98 -6.95 5.96
CA ILE A 297 7.24 -7.11 7.22
C ILE A 297 7.67 -6.05 8.25
N SER A 298 8.98 -5.82 8.41
CA SER A 298 9.50 -4.78 9.29
C SER A 298 9.00 -3.37 8.93
N LYS A 299 8.99 -3.02 7.63
CA LYS A 299 8.38 -1.78 7.14
C LYS A 299 6.89 -1.70 7.45
N GLY A 300 6.14 -2.78 7.25
CA GLY A 300 4.71 -2.83 7.62
C GLY A 300 4.49 -2.66 9.11
N ALA A 301 5.34 -3.28 9.94
CA ALA A 301 5.32 -3.19 11.40
C ALA A 301 5.68 -1.81 11.95
N GLN A 302 6.07 -0.85 11.11
CA GLN A 302 6.11 0.56 11.50
C GLN A 302 4.72 1.14 11.76
N GLN A 303 3.65 0.46 11.31
CA GLN A 303 2.28 0.82 11.64
C GLN A 303 1.85 0.13 12.93
N SER A 304 1.29 0.87 13.90
CA SER A 304 0.95 0.33 15.22
C SER A 304 0.05 -0.89 15.20
N ASN A 305 -0.96 -0.92 14.32
CA ASN A 305 -1.90 -2.03 14.23
C ASN A 305 -1.22 -3.30 13.69
N MET A 306 -0.26 -3.15 12.78
CA MET A 306 0.51 -4.28 12.25
C MET A 306 1.46 -4.82 13.31
N LEU A 307 2.15 -3.95 14.04
CA LEU A 307 3.04 -4.35 15.12
C LEU A 307 2.27 -5.07 16.24
N GLU A 308 1.14 -4.53 16.66
CA GLU A 308 0.24 -5.15 17.63
C GLU A 308 -0.22 -6.53 17.15
N PHE A 309 -0.63 -6.65 15.90
CA PHE A 309 -1.02 -7.93 15.29
C PHE A 309 0.14 -8.95 15.27
N LEU A 310 1.36 -8.52 14.92
CA LEU A 310 2.52 -9.41 14.95
C LEU A 310 2.81 -9.90 16.38
N LEU A 311 2.77 -9.00 17.36
CA LEU A 311 3.08 -9.29 18.76
C LEU A 311 2.00 -10.11 19.46
N THR A 312 0.74 -10.05 19.02
CA THR A 312 -0.38 -10.74 19.67
C THR A 312 -0.80 -12.03 18.96
N ASP A 313 -0.73 -12.08 17.63
CA ASP A 313 -1.14 -13.25 16.85
C ASP A 313 0.05 -14.02 16.32
N ILE A 314 0.91 -13.38 15.52
CA ILE A 314 1.83 -14.10 14.63
C ILE A 314 3.03 -14.66 15.37
N VAL A 315 3.76 -13.81 16.10
CA VAL A 315 4.96 -14.24 16.83
C VAL A 315 4.61 -15.26 17.92
N PRO A 316 3.57 -15.05 18.76
CA PRO A 316 3.15 -16.06 19.73
C PRO A 316 2.77 -17.39 19.08
N SER A 317 2.07 -17.37 17.95
CA SER A 317 1.71 -18.59 17.23
C SER A 317 2.94 -19.33 16.68
N ALA A 318 3.90 -18.59 16.13
CA ALA A 318 5.13 -19.17 15.62
C ALA A 318 5.99 -19.78 16.74
N LEU A 319 5.98 -19.18 17.94
CA LEU A 319 6.63 -19.72 19.14
C LEU A 319 6.00 -21.03 19.60
N GLU A 320 4.67 -21.10 19.70
CA GLU A 320 3.98 -22.35 20.09
C GLU A 320 4.33 -23.49 19.11
N VAL A 321 4.30 -23.22 17.81
CA VAL A 321 4.68 -24.21 16.80
C VAL A 321 6.15 -24.61 16.91
N ALA A 322 7.03 -23.67 17.27
CA ALA A 322 8.45 -23.96 17.45
C ALA A 322 8.73 -24.78 18.73
N PHE A 323 7.94 -24.60 19.79
CA PHE A 323 8.03 -25.42 21.00
C PHE A 323 7.56 -26.86 20.77
N GLU A 324 6.54 -27.05 19.93
CA GLU A 324 6.06 -28.38 19.56
C GLU A 324 6.93 -29.07 18.51
N ASN A 325 7.55 -28.31 17.60
CA ASN A 325 8.35 -28.83 16.50
C ASN A 325 9.58 -27.95 16.26
N GLU A 326 10.77 -28.51 16.44
CA GLU A 326 12.04 -27.81 16.26
C GLU A 326 12.19 -27.15 14.87
N SER A 327 11.60 -27.71 13.82
CA SER A 327 11.65 -27.06 12.49
C SER A 327 10.86 -25.74 12.45
N GLY A 328 9.87 -25.57 13.34
CA GLY A 328 9.06 -24.35 13.46
C GLY A 328 9.87 -23.10 13.87
N TRP A 329 11.07 -23.29 14.42
CA TRP A 329 11.96 -22.19 14.81
C TRP A 329 12.29 -21.25 13.66
N LEU A 330 12.37 -21.75 12.42
CA LEU A 330 12.61 -20.91 11.24
C LEU A 330 11.52 -19.84 11.05
N ALA A 331 10.25 -20.18 11.27
CA ALA A 331 9.15 -19.21 11.17
C ALA A 331 9.23 -18.18 12.30
N CYS A 332 9.51 -18.65 13.52
CA CYS A 332 9.67 -17.81 14.69
C CYS A 332 10.80 -16.78 14.49
N GLU A 333 11.96 -17.23 14.03
CA GLU A 333 13.12 -16.40 13.74
C GLU A 333 12.79 -15.26 12.76
N VAL A 334 12.16 -15.59 11.63
CA VAL A 334 11.78 -14.61 10.60
C VAL A 334 10.91 -13.49 11.17
N TYR A 335 9.89 -13.84 11.96
CA TYR A 335 8.98 -12.83 12.52
C TYR A 335 9.60 -12.05 13.68
N LEU A 336 10.41 -12.70 14.54
CA LEU A 336 11.13 -12.01 15.62
C LEU A 336 12.12 -10.98 15.07
N VAL A 337 12.89 -11.32 14.02
CA VAL A 337 13.80 -10.38 13.35
C VAL A 337 13.02 -9.20 12.74
N ALA A 338 11.90 -9.47 12.07
CA ALA A 338 11.09 -8.42 11.47
C ALA A 338 10.54 -7.44 12.53
N VAL A 339 10.07 -7.95 13.67
CA VAL A 339 9.59 -7.16 14.81
C VAL A 339 10.73 -6.37 15.44
N SER A 340 11.89 -6.99 15.65
CA SER A 340 13.06 -6.32 16.22
C SER A 340 13.49 -5.11 15.40
N ARG A 341 13.63 -5.28 14.07
CA ARG A 341 13.94 -4.17 13.15
C ARG A 341 12.89 -3.05 13.18
N ALA A 342 11.64 -3.39 13.48
CA ALA A 342 10.59 -2.39 13.61
C ALA A 342 10.78 -1.56 14.90
N PHE A 343 11.29 -2.17 15.98
CA PHE A 343 11.63 -1.46 17.21
C PHE A 343 12.81 -0.49 17.05
N ASP A 344 13.83 -0.84 16.27
CA ASP A 344 14.96 0.06 15.99
C ASP A 344 14.49 1.41 15.41
N ARG A 345 13.39 1.38 14.65
CA ARG A 345 12.82 2.54 13.96
C ARG A 345 11.68 3.20 14.75
N PHE A 346 11.31 2.65 15.90
CA PHE A 346 10.19 3.09 16.73
C PHE A 346 10.41 4.44 17.44
N PRO A 347 11.61 4.79 17.95
CA PRO A 347 11.85 6.07 18.65
C PRO A 347 11.52 7.32 17.81
N SER A 348 11.54 7.22 16.49
CA SER A 348 11.27 8.33 15.56
C SER A 348 9.79 8.48 15.16
N SER A 349 8.90 7.59 15.61
CA SER A 349 7.54 7.42 15.04
C SER A 349 6.39 8.03 15.86
N GLY A 350 6.66 8.50 17.09
CA GLY A 350 5.63 9.14 17.95
C GLY A 350 4.49 8.22 18.43
N HIS A 351 4.67 6.89 18.35
CA HIS A 351 3.63 5.93 18.71
C HIS A 351 3.35 5.85 20.23
N PRO A 352 2.09 5.56 20.64
CA PRO A 352 1.74 5.34 22.04
C PRO A 352 2.28 3.98 22.51
N VAL A 353 3.53 4.00 22.96
CA VAL A 353 4.31 2.93 23.60
C VAL A 353 3.46 2.02 24.49
N ARG A 354 2.54 2.61 25.27
CA ARG A 354 1.69 1.89 26.22
C ARG A 354 0.83 0.77 25.61
N LYS A 355 0.42 0.89 24.33
CA LYS A 355 -0.40 -0.14 23.67
C LYS A 355 0.36 -1.44 23.36
N ILE A 356 1.68 -1.36 23.17
CA ILE A 356 2.52 -2.50 22.79
C ILE A 356 3.20 -3.17 23.98
N MET A 357 3.24 -2.53 25.15
CA MET A 357 3.90 -3.07 26.35
C MET A 357 3.28 -4.38 26.83
N GLY A 358 1.95 -4.47 26.91
CA GLY A 358 1.25 -5.70 27.31
C GLY A 358 1.59 -6.89 26.40
N PRO A 359 1.40 -6.78 25.07
CA PRO A 359 1.80 -7.83 24.12
C PRO A 359 3.26 -8.26 24.23
N ILE A 360 4.18 -7.31 24.42
CA ILE A 360 5.62 -7.62 24.57
C ILE A 360 5.88 -8.37 25.87
N GLN A 361 5.28 -7.95 26.98
CA GLN A 361 5.40 -8.64 28.26
C GLN A 361 4.91 -10.09 28.15
N THR A 362 3.74 -10.30 27.53
CA THR A 362 3.20 -11.64 27.29
C THR A 362 4.13 -12.48 26.41
N LEU A 363 4.66 -11.90 25.34
CA LEU A 363 5.60 -12.58 24.44
C LEU A 363 6.88 -13.01 25.19
N LEU A 364 7.43 -12.11 26.00
CA LEU A 364 8.61 -12.36 26.82
C LEU A 364 8.37 -13.50 27.84
N GLN A 365 7.22 -13.48 28.52
CA GLN A 365 6.82 -14.53 29.45
C GLN A 365 6.60 -15.88 28.73
N GLN A 366 6.04 -15.88 27.52
CA GLN A 366 5.88 -17.06 26.68
C GLN A 366 7.23 -17.65 26.27
N MET A 367 8.16 -16.79 25.82
CA MET A 367 9.53 -17.21 25.49
C MET A 367 10.21 -17.84 26.70
N PHE A 368 10.07 -17.25 27.89
CA PHE A 368 10.58 -17.87 29.13
C PHE A 368 10.04 -19.25 29.41
N ASN A 369 8.72 -19.40 29.36
CA ASN A 369 8.07 -20.67 29.61
C ASN A 369 8.61 -21.75 28.67
N GLY A 370 8.85 -21.42 27.41
CA GLY A 370 9.37 -22.37 26.42
C GLY A 370 10.89 -22.56 26.42
N ILE A 371 11.70 -21.58 26.81
CA ILE A 371 13.16 -21.75 27.03
C ILE A 371 13.43 -22.86 28.06
N CYS A 372 12.61 -22.90 29.11
CA CYS A 372 12.67 -23.94 30.14
C CYS A 372 12.41 -25.34 29.57
N SER A 373 11.75 -25.42 28.41
CA SER A 373 11.41 -26.67 27.76
C SER A 373 12.47 -27.11 26.74
N HIS A 374 12.96 -26.25 25.83
CA HIS A 374 13.81 -26.78 24.74
C HIS A 374 14.93 -25.93 24.10
N TYR A 375 15.02 -24.59 24.11
CA TYR A 375 16.11 -23.90 23.36
C TYR A 375 16.46 -22.51 23.93
N GLY A 376 17.68 -22.34 24.46
CA GLY A 376 18.14 -21.08 25.06
C GLY A 376 18.73 -20.03 24.11
N ARG A 377 19.13 -20.39 22.88
CA ARG A 377 19.94 -19.50 22.02
C ARG A 377 19.18 -18.31 21.42
N LEU A 378 17.91 -18.46 21.04
CA LEU A 378 17.16 -17.42 20.33
C LEU A 378 16.47 -16.40 21.24
N ALA A 379 16.12 -16.82 22.47
CA ALA A 379 15.62 -15.90 23.46
C ALA A 379 16.63 -14.83 23.85
N ILE A 380 17.92 -15.20 23.87
CA ILE A 380 19.02 -14.26 24.07
C ILE A 380 19.07 -13.23 22.94
N VAL A 381 18.80 -13.63 21.70
CA VAL A 381 18.81 -12.75 20.52
C VAL A 381 17.67 -11.74 20.59
N PHE A 382 16.43 -12.22 20.76
CA PHE A 382 15.28 -11.33 20.90
C PHE A 382 15.44 -10.38 22.09
N TRP A 383 15.91 -10.91 23.23
CA TRP A 383 16.18 -10.10 24.41
C TRP A 383 17.16 -8.98 24.13
N ARG A 384 18.34 -9.30 23.60
CA ARG A 384 19.37 -8.28 23.36
C ARG A 384 18.97 -7.27 22.29
N ALA A 385 18.24 -7.70 21.26
CA ALA A 385 17.80 -6.81 20.19
C ALA A 385 16.68 -5.88 20.66
N CYS A 386 15.75 -6.35 21.51
CA CYS A 386 14.64 -5.54 21.99
C CYS A 386 14.97 -4.75 23.27
N ARG A 387 15.84 -5.25 24.15
CA ARG A 387 16.11 -4.68 25.49
C ARG A 387 16.47 -3.20 25.49
N PRO A 388 17.37 -2.68 24.63
CA PRO A 388 17.69 -1.24 24.62
C PRO A 388 16.45 -0.38 24.33
N HIS A 389 15.59 -0.86 23.43
CA HIS A 389 14.34 -0.20 23.10
C HIS A 389 13.34 -0.33 24.25
N LEU A 390 13.14 -1.53 24.79
CA LEU A 390 12.21 -1.78 25.89
C LEU A 390 12.57 -1.06 27.19
N PHE A 391 13.86 -0.95 27.50
CA PHE A 391 14.35 -0.20 28.67
C PHE A 391 14.01 1.29 28.55
N ASN A 392 14.22 1.89 27.38
CA ASN A 392 13.83 3.27 27.10
C ASN A 392 12.31 3.48 27.20
N LEU A 393 11.51 2.47 26.86
CA LEU A 393 10.05 2.50 26.91
C LEU A 393 9.50 2.34 28.34
N ASN A 394 10.18 1.56 29.20
CA ASN A 394 9.79 1.26 30.58
C ASN A 394 10.14 2.40 31.58
N ASN A 395 11.07 3.29 31.26
CA ASN A 395 11.46 4.42 32.13
C ASN A 395 10.44 5.59 32.17
N SER A 396 9.19 5.34 31.80
CA SER A 396 8.11 6.33 31.96
C SER A 396 7.69 6.39 33.44
N PRO A 397 7.60 7.59 34.07
CA PRO A 397 7.34 7.70 35.49
C PRO A 397 5.99 7.06 35.89
N GLY A 398 6.07 5.96 36.65
CA GLY A 398 4.93 5.29 37.28
C GLY A 398 4.55 3.90 36.73
N ASP A 399 5.24 3.37 35.71
CA ASP A 399 4.96 2.04 35.14
C ASP A 399 6.19 1.12 35.28
N ASN A 400 6.20 0.31 36.34
CA ASN A 400 7.26 -0.68 36.62
C ASN A 400 6.86 -2.11 36.17
N SER A 401 5.87 -2.24 35.29
CA SER A 401 5.25 -3.53 34.97
C SER A 401 6.20 -4.56 34.34
N MET A 402 7.28 -4.12 33.69
CA MET A 402 8.27 -5.02 33.09
C MET A 402 9.53 -5.27 33.93
N ASN A 403 9.72 -4.61 35.08
CA ASN A 403 10.95 -4.76 35.88
C ASN A 403 11.21 -6.21 36.29
N GLU A 404 10.16 -6.92 36.72
CA GLU A 404 10.25 -8.33 37.06
C GLU A 404 10.69 -9.18 35.85
N VAL A 405 10.16 -8.90 34.65
CA VAL A 405 10.53 -9.60 33.42
C VAL A 405 11.97 -9.28 32.99
N PHE A 406 12.42 -8.03 33.16
CA PHE A 406 13.82 -7.63 32.92
C PHE A 406 14.80 -8.35 33.82
N GLU A 407 14.51 -8.41 35.12
CA GLU A 407 15.35 -9.10 36.09
C GLU A 407 15.52 -10.58 35.73
N TYR A 408 14.42 -11.30 35.46
CA TYR A 408 14.52 -12.71 35.08
C TYR A 408 15.31 -12.93 33.79
N PHE A 409 15.26 -11.99 32.82
CA PHE A 409 15.89 -12.22 31.51
C PHE A 409 17.37 -11.91 31.59
N ASP A 410 17.73 -10.88 32.34
CA ASP A 410 19.12 -10.56 32.63
C ASP A 410 19.76 -11.72 33.42
N ASP A 411 19.07 -12.27 34.43
CA ASP A 411 19.51 -13.47 35.17
C ASP A 411 19.67 -14.70 34.24
N PHE A 412 18.70 -14.94 33.36
CA PHE A 412 18.78 -16.04 32.37
C PHE A 412 19.95 -15.83 31.41
N VAL A 413 20.13 -14.63 30.86
CA VAL A 413 21.20 -14.34 29.89
C VAL A 413 22.56 -14.46 30.56
N GLU A 414 22.72 -13.97 31.79
CA GLU A 414 23.95 -14.10 32.55
C GLU A 414 24.28 -15.58 32.80
N ALA A 415 23.30 -16.34 33.30
CA ALA A 415 23.49 -17.74 33.62
C ALA A 415 23.72 -18.61 32.36
N ALA A 416 22.98 -18.35 31.28
CA ALA A 416 23.20 -18.99 29.98
C ALA A 416 24.61 -18.67 29.44
N THR A 417 25.03 -17.41 29.50
CA THR A 417 26.38 -16.99 29.08
C THR A 417 27.46 -17.68 29.91
N ALA A 418 27.27 -17.80 31.22
CA ALA A 418 28.19 -18.50 32.11
C ALA A 418 28.27 -20.00 31.80
N CYS A 419 27.13 -20.65 31.53
CA CYS A 419 27.06 -22.06 31.16
C CYS A 419 27.73 -22.33 29.81
N PHE A 420 27.47 -21.50 28.79
CA PHE A 420 28.14 -21.57 27.48
C PHE A 420 29.66 -21.43 27.60
N LYS A 421 30.14 -20.45 28.38
CA LYS A 421 31.58 -20.25 28.61
C LYS A 421 32.25 -21.42 29.32
N LYS A 422 31.51 -22.13 30.18
CA LYS A 422 32.02 -23.25 30.99
C LYS A 422 31.72 -24.63 30.40
N ASN A 423 31.04 -24.69 29.25
CA ASN A 423 30.55 -25.91 28.62
C ASN A 423 29.72 -26.79 29.58
N GLN A 424 28.89 -26.14 30.41
CA GLN A 424 28.02 -26.78 31.39
C GLN A 424 26.56 -26.73 30.92
N ASP A 425 25.78 -27.75 31.25
CA ASP A 425 24.34 -27.73 31.04
C ASP A 425 23.67 -26.68 31.94
N ILE A 426 22.67 -25.99 31.39
CA ILE A 426 21.88 -24.98 32.10
C ILE A 426 20.85 -25.71 32.98
N ASP A 427 21.17 -25.94 34.26
CA ASP A 427 20.18 -26.36 35.26
C ASP A 427 19.65 -25.12 36.00
N ILE A 428 18.64 -24.47 35.41
CA ILE A 428 17.98 -23.34 36.06
C ILE A 428 16.48 -23.61 36.09
N ARG A 429 15.93 -23.69 37.30
CA ARG A 429 14.48 -23.73 37.53
C ARG A 429 13.95 -22.32 37.52
N PHE A 430 13.48 -21.86 36.36
CA PHE A 430 12.81 -20.57 36.27
C PHE A 430 11.36 -20.63 36.73
N LYS A 431 10.82 -19.47 37.10
CA LYS A 431 9.40 -19.25 37.38
C LYS A 431 8.60 -19.48 36.09
N HIS A 432 7.55 -20.30 36.18
CA HIS A 432 6.56 -20.42 35.11
C HIS A 432 5.54 -19.29 35.22
N PHE A 433 5.28 -18.59 34.12
CA PHE A 433 4.31 -17.51 34.05
C PHE A 433 2.96 -18.03 33.56
N ASP A 434 1.87 -17.69 34.27
CA ASP A 434 0.51 -17.92 33.76
C ASP A 434 0.16 -16.80 32.77
N ILE A 435 0.28 -17.13 31.48
CA ILE A 435 0.04 -16.22 30.36
C ILE A 435 -1.31 -16.44 29.69
N GLY A 436 -2.12 -17.39 30.18
CA GLY A 436 -3.35 -17.81 29.52
C GLY A 436 -3.11 -18.34 28.10
N LYS A 437 -4.13 -18.24 27.24
CA LYS A 437 -4.03 -18.64 25.84
C LYS A 437 -3.42 -17.50 25.03
N VAL A 438 -2.27 -17.77 24.41
CA VAL A 438 -1.53 -16.84 23.56
C VAL A 438 -1.55 -17.28 22.11
N GLY A 439 -1.39 -16.32 21.19
CA GLY A 439 -1.42 -16.58 19.75
C GLY A 439 -2.82 -16.80 19.19
N ASN A 440 -2.85 -17.19 17.91
CA ASN A 440 -4.04 -17.32 17.11
C ASN A 440 -4.17 -18.75 16.61
N ASP A 441 -5.30 -19.40 16.92
CA ASP A 441 -5.54 -20.82 16.56
C ASP A 441 -5.39 -21.09 15.07
N ILE A 442 -5.81 -20.15 14.22
CA ILE A 442 -5.72 -20.30 12.77
C ILE A 442 -4.27 -20.21 12.34
N ALA A 443 -3.51 -19.24 12.86
CA ALA A 443 -2.09 -19.11 12.56
C ALA A 443 -1.31 -20.35 13.03
N MET A 444 -1.53 -20.80 14.27
CA MET A 444 -0.89 -22.00 14.83
C MET A 444 -1.18 -23.23 13.97
N LYS A 445 -2.46 -23.48 13.65
CA LYS A 445 -2.86 -24.64 12.85
C LYS A 445 -2.24 -24.65 11.46
N GLU A 446 -2.24 -23.50 10.77
CA GLU A 446 -1.71 -23.41 9.42
C GLU A 446 -0.17 -23.54 9.39
N MET A 447 0.52 -22.90 10.34
CA MET A 447 1.98 -23.04 10.51
C MET A 447 2.36 -24.48 10.87
N ALA A 448 1.74 -25.06 11.91
CA ALA A 448 2.01 -26.43 12.36
C ALA A 448 1.83 -27.46 11.23
N ARG A 449 0.74 -27.32 10.46
CA ARG A 449 0.46 -28.21 9.32
C ARG A 449 1.59 -28.17 8.29
N GLU A 450 2.10 -27.00 7.93
CA GLU A 450 3.20 -26.92 6.96
C GLU A 450 4.50 -27.46 7.55
N VAL A 451 4.87 -27.01 8.75
CA VAL A 451 6.12 -27.42 9.41
C VAL A 451 6.18 -28.95 9.50
N GLN A 452 5.09 -29.59 9.94
CA GLN A 452 5.00 -31.04 10.05
C GLN A 452 5.13 -31.75 8.68
N ASN A 453 4.53 -31.20 7.63
CA ASN A 453 4.48 -31.86 6.33
C ASN A 453 5.75 -31.65 5.50
N ASN A 454 6.33 -30.45 5.57
CA ASN A 454 7.30 -29.99 4.58
C ASN A 454 8.66 -29.61 5.16
N TRP A 455 8.80 -29.44 6.49
CA TRP A 455 10.03 -28.94 7.10
C TRP A 455 10.70 -30.03 7.95
N ARG A 456 12.03 -30.10 7.92
CA ARG A 456 12.82 -31.07 8.70
C ARG A 456 14.08 -30.43 9.24
N VAL A 457 14.45 -30.75 10.47
CA VAL A 457 15.73 -30.34 11.04
C VAL A 457 16.86 -31.07 10.30
N ASN A 458 17.83 -30.30 9.80
CA ASN A 458 19.01 -30.85 9.14
C ASN A 458 20.18 -30.85 10.12
N VAL A 459 20.45 -32.00 10.72
CA VAL A 459 21.55 -32.16 11.69
C VAL A 459 22.93 -32.10 11.01
N ALA A 460 23.02 -32.50 9.73
CA ALA A 460 24.29 -32.60 9.02
C ALA A 460 24.85 -31.23 8.58
N HIS A 461 23.97 -30.32 8.17
CA HIS A 461 24.34 -28.97 7.71
C HIS A 461 23.91 -27.87 8.69
N GLY A 462 23.23 -28.24 9.77
CA GLY A 462 22.52 -27.31 10.64
C GLY A 462 21.26 -26.76 9.97
N GLY A 463 20.35 -26.22 10.78
CA GLY A 463 19.17 -25.50 10.29
C GLY A 463 18.00 -26.39 9.87
N VAL A 464 17.20 -25.89 8.93
CA VAL A 464 15.91 -26.49 8.54
C VAL A 464 15.85 -26.69 7.02
N ASP A 465 15.63 -27.92 6.60
CA ASP A 465 15.29 -28.27 5.22
C ASP A 465 13.80 -28.02 4.97
N VAL A 466 13.51 -27.17 3.99
CA VAL A 466 12.15 -26.82 3.57
C VAL A 466 11.88 -27.40 2.19
N ARG A 467 10.88 -28.27 2.09
CA ARG A 467 10.36 -28.79 0.82
C ARG A 467 9.40 -27.79 0.19
N MET A 468 9.73 -27.32 -1.00
CA MET A 468 8.94 -26.41 -1.82
C MET A 468 7.85 -27.15 -2.62
N ASN A 469 6.92 -26.38 -3.21
CA ASN A 469 5.82 -26.92 -4.02
C ASN A 469 6.27 -27.67 -5.27
N ASP A 470 7.41 -27.29 -5.85
CA ASP A 470 8.01 -27.94 -7.01
C ASP A 470 8.83 -29.19 -6.64
N GLY A 471 8.84 -29.57 -5.35
CA GLY A 471 9.57 -30.70 -4.82
C GLY A 471 11.03 -30.40 -4.49
N THR A 472 11.52 -29.19 -4.77
CA THR A 472 12.88 -28.78 -4.39
C THR A 472 13.01 -28.70 -2.87
N VAL A 473 14.20 -28.98 -2.34
CA VAL A 473 14.51 -28.87 -0.91
C VAL A 473 15.54 -27.77 -0.76
N VAL A 474 15.21 -26.76 0.03
CA VAL A 474 16.09 -25.64 0.34
C VAL A 474 16.48 -25.73 1.81
N ASN A 475 17.79 -25.74 2.09
CA ASN A 475 18.30 -25.76 3.45
C ASN A 475 18.53 -24.33 3.95
N HIS A 476 17.80 -23.94 5.00
CA HIS A 476 17.98 -22.69 5.72
C HIS A 476 18.82 -22.95 6.96
N ASN A 477 20.13 -22.76 6.83
CA ASN A 477 21.12 -22.91 7.91
C ASN A 477 21.75 -21.55 8.26
N PHE A 478 22.79 -21.57 9.10
CA PHE A 478 23.51 -20.36 9.52
C PHE A 478 24.04 -19.48 8.35
N THR A 479 24.27 -20.05 7.16
CA THR A 479 24.75 -19.32 5.98
C THR A 479 23.64 -18.85 5.03
N ASN A 480 22.46 -19.49 5.06
CA ASN A 480 21.36 -19.28 4.10
C ASN A 480 19.98 -19.02 4.76
N GLY A 481 19.95 -18.90 6.09
CA GLY A 481 18.81 -18.43 6.88
C GLY A 481 18.90 -16.92 7.12
N PRO A 482 18.07 -16.35 8.02
CA PRO A 482 18.11 -14.93 8.34
C PRO A 482 19.48 -14.45 8.88
N LEU A 483 20.30 -13.82 8.04
CA LEU A 483 21.65 -13.28 8.35
C LEU A 483 21.64 -12.29 9.51
N ASP A 484 20.52 -11.64 9.80
CA ASP A 484 20.42 -10.70 10.92
C ASP A 484 20.69 -11.35 12.26
N LEU A 485 20.35 -12.63 12.42
CA LEU A 485 20.71 -13.33 13.64
C LEU A 485 22.23 -13.45 13.75
N ARG A 486 22.93 -13.59 12.63
CA ARG A 486 24.39 -13.57 12.55
C ARG A 486 24.96 -12.17 12.76
N GLU A 487 24.44 -11.11 12.15
CA GLU A 487 24.93 -9.73 12.41
C GLU A 487 24.71 -9.30 13.86
N VAL A 488 23.54 -9.66 14.42
CA VAL A 488 23.25 -9.51 15.84
C VAL A 488 24.22 -10.40 16.64
N LEU A 489 24.36 -11.69 16.36
CA LEU A 489 25.25 -12.57 17.14
C LEU A 489 26.77 -12.28 16.99
N GLU A 490 27.23 -11.84 15.82
CA GLU A 490 28.63 -11.46 15.53
C GLU A 490 28.98 -10.12 16.16
N GLY A 491 28.03 -9.17 16.22
CA GLY A 491 28.16 -7.99 17.08
C GLY A 491 28.11 -8.30 18.58
N LEU A 492 27.71 -9.52 18.97
CA LEU A 492 27.49 -9.96 20.36
C LEU A 492 28.53 -10.94 20.92
N LEU A 493 29.38 -11.53 20.09
CA LEU A 493 30.48 -12.40 20.50
C LEU A 493 31.80 -11.63 20.43
N PRO A 494 32.60 -11.58 21.52
CA PRO A 494 33.93 -11.01 21.43
C PRO A 494 34.75 -11.82 20.41
N ASP A 495 35.52 -11.11 19.60
CA ASP A 495 36.42 -11.68 18.59
C ASP A 495 37.25 -12.81 19.24
N PRO A 496 37.20 -14.06 18.73
CA PRO A 496 37.84 -15.21 19.37
C PRO A 496 39.36 -15.05 19.56
N ASP A 497 39.99 -14.10 18.87
CA ASP A 497 41.41 -13.78 18.98
C ASP A 497 41.76 -12.78 20.11
N VAL A 498 40.78 -12.21 20.82
CA VAL A 498 41.04 -11.34 21.98
C VAL A 498 41.08 -12.16 23.26
N GLN A 499 42.15 -12.97 23.40
CA GLN A 499 42.54 -13.51 24.70
C GLN A 499 43.29 -12.43 25.51
N ILE A 500 42.73 -12.12 26.69
CA ILE A 500 43.41 -11.54 27.85
C ILE A 500 43.81 -10.06 27.71
N ALA A 501 42.89 -9.17 28.13
CA ALA A 501 43.24 -8.02 28.97
C ALA A 501 42.04 -7.69 29.86
N GLY A 502 42.33 -7.27 31.10
CA GLY A 502 41.39 -7.26 32.22
C GLY A 502 40.11 -6.47 32.03
N ALA A 503 39.14 -6.86 32.86
CA ALA A 503 37.86 -6.22 33.08
C ALA A 503 37.85 -4.69 32.86
N SER A 504 37.03 -4.24 31.92
CA SER A 504 36.22 -3.05 32.14
C SER A 504 34.87 -3.22 31.47
N LEU A 505 33.84 -2.97 32.26
CA LEU A 505 32.43 -2.97 31.88
C LEU A 505 32.07 -1.60 31.27
N ASP A 506 32.86 -1.15 30.28
CA ASP A 506 32.70 0.15 29.63
C ASP A 506 32.93 -0.01 28.12
N CYS A 507 31.90 -0.38 27.36
CA CYS A 507 31.82 -0.15 25.91
C CYS A 507 30.37 -0.35 25.47
N TYR A 508 29.62 0.76 25.45
CA TYR A 508 28.47 1.16 24.60
C TYR A 508 27.78 2.32 25.36
N PHE A 509 27.89 3.62 25.06
CA PHE A 509 28.23 4.43 23.87
C PHE A 509 28.77 3.76 22.62
#